data_AF-A0A380FWD1-F1
#
_entry.id   AF-A0A380FWD1-F1
#
_cell.length_a   1.000
_cell.length_b   1.000
_cell.length_c   1.000
_cell.angle_alpha   90.00
_cell.angle_beta   90.00
_cell.angle_gamma   90.00
#
_symmetry.space_group_name_H-M   'P 1'
#
loop_
_entity.id
_entity.type
_entity.pdbx_description
1 polymer ?
#
loop_
_entity_poly.entity_id
_entity_poly.type
_entity_poly.pdbx_seq_one_letter_code
_entity_poly.pdbx_strand_id
1 'polypeptide(L)'
;MNFEERIQSLRAEKSRTSFSFRFEDLFTEEEWLNMSVKQRTRQEREFNLRLDRIPNVRMPFASEDGIKAKLYNQVYDYNEVKKNFKEQF
;
A
#
# COMPACT_ATOMS: atom_id res chain seq x y z
N MET A 1 -2.12 9.29 -10.60
CA MET A 1 -1.10 8.28 -10.22
C MET A 1 -1.75 6.93 -10.16
N ASN A 2 -1.08 5.92 -10.71
CA ASN A 2 -1.56 4.55 -10.68
C ASN A 2 -0.85 3.80 -9.55
N PHE A 3 -1.57 3.56 -8.44
CA PHE A 3 -0.98 2.95 -7.25
C PHE A 3 -0.59 1.48 -7.50
N GLU A 4 -1.31 0.79 -8.38
CA GLU A 4 -1.01 -0.59 -8.77
C GLU A 4 0.38 -0.70 -9.40
N GLU A 5 0.74 0.22 -10.30
CA GLU A 5 2.07 0.27 -10.92
C GLU A 5 3.16 0.55 -9.88
N ARG A 6 2.93 1.49 -8.96
CA ARG A 6 3.89 1.78 -7.86
C ARG A 6 4.12 0.57 -6.96
N ILE A 7 3.06 -0.18 -6.64
CA ILE A 7 3.14 -1.42 -5.85
C ILE A 7 3.91 -2.51 -6.62
N GLN A 8 3.69 -2.64 -7.93
CA GLN A 8 4.43 -3.60 -8.76
C GLN A 8 5.92 -3.26 -8.83
N SER A 9 6.28 -1.98 -8.97
CA SER A 9 7.67 -1.53 -8.90
C SER A 9 8.30 -1.86 -7.53
N LEU A 10 7.58 -1.59 -6.44
CA LEU A 10 8.03 -1.92 -5.09
C LEU A 10 8.20 -3.43 -4.90
N ARG A 11 7.29 -4.26 -5.43
CA ARG A 11 7.42 -5.72 -5.46
C ARG A 11 8.68 -6.15 -6.21
N ALA A 12 8.93 -5.57 -7.39
CA ALA A 12 10.10 -5.87 -8.20
C ALA A 12 11.40 -5.56 -7.43
N GLU A 13 11.43 -4.47 -6.68
CA GLU A 13 12.57 -4.08 -5.84
C GLU A 13 12.76 -5.03 -4.64
N LYS A 14 11.70 -5.36 -3.91
CA LYS A 14 11.79 -6.21 -2.71
C LYS A 14 12.09 -7.68 -3.02
N SER A 15 11.90 -8.12 -4.27
CA SER A 15 12.13 -9.50 -4.76
C SER A 15 11.42 -10.59 -3.92
N ARG A 16 10.34 -10.24 -3.21
CA ARG A 16 9.57 -11.12 -2.33
C ARG A 16 8.10 -11.14 -2.74
N THR A 17 7.46 -12.29 -2.55
CA THR A 17 6.01 -12.47 -2.82
C THR A 17 5.12 -11.94 -1.70
N SER A 18 5.70 -11.71 -0.51
CA SER A 18 5.03 -11.12 0.64
C SER A 18 5.96 -10.13 1.33
N PHE A 19 5.48 -8.92 1.59
CA PHE A 19 6.23 -7.89 2.29
C PHE A 19 5.30 -6.82 2.87
N SER A 20 5.72 -6.23 3.99
CA SER A 20 5.07 -5.06 4.55
C SER A 20 5.77 -3.79 4.05
N PHE A 21 5.02 -2.73 3.77
CA PHE A 21 5.54 -1.46 3.25
C PHE A 21 4.72 -0.28 3.77
N ARG A 22 5.31 0.92 3.82
CA ARG A 22 4.59 2.16 4.17
C ARG A 22 4.19 2.90 2.90
N PHE A 23 3.28 3.87 3.04
CA PHE A 23 2.86 4.68 1.89
C PHE A 23 4.04 5.45 1.26
N GLU A 24 5.01 5.88 2.07
CA GLU A 24 6.24 6.55 1.59
C GLU A 24 7.09 5.66 0.67
N ASP A 25 7.11 4.34 0.89
CA ASP A 25 7.89 3.39 0.08
C ASP A 25 7.38 3.31 -1.38
N LEU A 26 6.19 3.85 -1.68
CA LEU A 26 5.66 3.91 -3.05
C LEU A 26 6.24 5.07 -3.88
N PHE A 27 7.00 5.96 -3.25
CA PHE A 27 7.58 7.14 -3.85
C PHE A 27 9.09 7.08 -3.72
N THR A 28 9.79 7.71 -4.67
CA THR A 28 11.22 7.95 -4.49
C THR A 28 11.42 8.98 -3.38
N GLU A 29 12.61 9.00 -2.78
CA GLU A 29 12.96 9.99 -1.76
C GLU A 29 12.75 11.43 -2.27
N GLU A 30 13.14 11.70 -3.52
CA GLU A 30 12.95 13.01 -4.16
C GLU A 30 11.47 13.36 -4.37
N GLU A 31 10.64 12.43 -4.85
CA GLU A 31 9.20 12.65 -4.98
C GLU A 31 8.56 12.92 -3.62
N TRP A 32 8.94 12.12 -2.61
CA TRP A 32 8.42 12.25 -1.27
C TRP A 32 8.77 13.60 -0.67
N LEU A 33 10.04 14.02 -0.73
CA LEU A 33 10.53 15.31 -0.24
C LEU A 33 9.85 16.51 -0.92
N ASN A 34 9.58 16.41 -2.22
CA ASN A 34 8.88 17.46 -2.97
C ASN A 34 7.37 17.53 -2.65
N MET A 35 6.76 16.46 -2.13
CA MET A 35 5.36 16.48 -1.74
C MET A 35 5.14 17.17 -0.39
N SER A 36 4.26 18.18 -0.38
CA SER A 36 3.81 18.80 0.88
C SER A 36 2.98 17.83 1.72
N VAL A 37 2.95 18.03 3.04
CA VAL A 37 2.13 17.25 3.98
C VAL A 37 0.68 17.13 3.50
N LYS A 38 0.05 18.23 3.08
CA LYS A 38 -1.34 18.21 2.53
C LYS A 38 -1.50 17.29 1.32
N GLN A 39 -0.50 17.25 0.43
CA GLN A 39 -0.53 16.39 -0.75
C GLN A 39 -0.38 14.92 -0.34
N ARG A 40 0.55 14.63 0.58
CA ARG A 40 0.72 13.29 1.14
C ARG A 40 -0.57 12.80 1.81
N THR A 41 -1.23 13.64 2.63
CA THR A 41 -2.53 13.29 3.26
C THR A 41 -3.58 12.92 2.22
N ARG A 42 -3.69 13.75 1.18
CA ARG A 42 -4.71 13.58 0.14
C ARG A 42 -4.46 12.29 -0.62
N GLN A 43 -3.22 12.05 -1.04
CA GLN A 43 -2.87 10.85 -1.78
C GLN A 43 -3.01 9.58 -0.94
N GLU A 44 -2.64 9.60 0.34
CA GLU A 44 -2.83 8.45 1.23
C GLU A 44 -4.32 8.14 1.48
N ARG A 45 -5.17 9.17 1.59
CA ARG A 45 -6.63 8.98 1.62
C ARG A 45 -7.15 8.37 0.32
N GLU A 46 -6.71 8.87 -0.84
CA GLU A 46 -7.09 8.30 -2.14
C GLU A 46 -6.61 6.86 -2.31
N PHE A 47 -5.41 6.55 -1.81
CA PHE A 47 -4.86 5.20 -1.76
C PHE A 47 -5.72 4.28 -0.89
N ASN A 48 -6.07 4.71 0.32
CA ASN A 48 -6.94 3.95 1.23
C ASN A 48 -8.32 3.68 0.63
N LEU A 49 -8.92 4.65 -0.06
CA LEU A 49 -10.20 4.47 -0.75
C LEU A 49 -10.10 3.47 -1.92
N ARG A 50 -8.92 3.34 -2.54
CA ARG A 50 -8.68 2.42 -3.65
C ARG A 50 -8.08 1.10 -3.19
N LEU A 51 -7.70 0.96 -1.92
CA LEU A 51 -6.99 -0.20 -1.40
C LEU A 51 -7.78 -1.49 -1.59
N ASP A 52 -9.10 -1.43 -1.43
CA ASP A 52 -10.04 -2.53 -1.69
C ASP A 52 -9.99 -3.02 -3.16
N ARG A 53 -9.60 -2.14 -4.09
CA ARG A 53 -9.48 -2.45 -5.52
C ARG A 53 -8.09 -2.93 -5.90
N ILE A 54 -7.08 -2.76 -5.03
CA ILE A 54 -5.71 -3.20 -5.33
C ILE A 54 -5.60 -4.66 -4.85
N PRO A 55 -5.53 -5.63 -5.78
CA PRO A 55 -5.39 -7.02 -5.39
C PRO A 55 -4.09 -7.21 -4.61
N ASN A 56 -4.10 -8.17 -3.68
CA ASN A 56 -2.93 -8.55 -2.90
C ASN A 56 -2.42 -7.51 -1.89
N VAL A 57 -3.02 -6.33 -1.79
CA VAL A 57 -2.72 -5.36 -0.73
C VAL A 57 -3.80 -5.45 0.35
N ARG A 58 -3.38 -5.55 1.61
CA ARG A 58 -4.27 -5.51 2.77
C ARG A 58 -3.80 -4.45 3.75
N MET A 59 -4.76 -3.75 4.34
CA MET A 59 -4.50 -2.90 5.48
C MET A 59 -4.29 -3.81 6.72
N PRO A 60 -3.31 -3.53 7.60
CA PRO A 60 -3.18 -4.23 8.86
C PRO A 60 -4.44 -3.98 9.70
N PHE A 61 -4.77 -4.92 10.58
CA PHE A 61 -5.92 -4.85 11.48
C PHE A 61 -5.75 -3.70 12.49
N ALA A 62 -6.00 -2.47 12.05
CA ALA A 62 -6.21 -1.31 12.90
C ALA A 62 -7.70 -0.99 12.84
N SER A 63 -8.37 -0.91 13.98
CA SER A 63 -9.77 -0.48 14.06
C SER A 63 -9.97 0.82 13.27
N GLU A 64 -11.12 0.98 12.59
CA GLU A 64 -11.43 2.18 11.77
C GLU A 64 -11.14 3.51 12.48
N ASP A 65 -11.29 3.54 13.80
CA ASP A 65 -10.96 4.68 14.68
C ASP A 65 -9.45 4.99 14.74
N GLY A 66 -8.60 3.96 14.73
CA GLY A 66 -7.14 4.09 14.71
C GLY A 66 -6.58 4.52 13.34
N ILE A 67 -7.30 4.26 12.25
CA ILE A 67 -6.88 4.60 10.88
C ILE A 67 -6.99 6.12 10.64
N LYS A 68 -8.05 6.76 11.14
CA LYS A 68 -8.23 8.22 11.04
C LYS A 68 -7.16 9.00 11.79
N ALA A 69 -6.65 8.47 12.89
CA ALA A 69 -5.64 9.13 13.74
C ALA A 69 -4.19 8.90 13.27
N LYS A 70 -3.92 7.87 12.46
CA LYS A 70 -2.56 7.42 12.09
C LYS A 70 -2.25 7.57 10.60
N LEU A 71 -2.84 8.56 9.91
CA LEU A 71 -2.32 8.96 8.60
C LEU A 71 -0.79 9.16 8.75
N TYR A 72 0.01 8.66 7.82
CA TYR A 72 1.51 8.61 7.80
C TYR A 72 2.24 7.50 8.56
N ASN A 73 1.60 6.75 9.47
CA ASN A 73 2.25 5.66 10.21
C ASN A 73 1.61 4.30 9.95
N GLN A 74 0.92 4.16 8.81
CA GLN A 74 0.32 2.90 8.39
C GLN A 74 1.35 2.04 7.67
N VAL A 75 1.43 0.78 8.07
CA VAL A 75 2.22 -0.25 7.41
C VAL A 75 1.26 -1.18 6.69
N TYR A 76 1.22 -1.12 5.37
CA TYR A 76 0.39 -1.99 4.53
C TYR A 76 1.09 -3.32 4.29
N ASP A 77 0.31 -4.37 4.08
CA ASP A 77 0.82 -5.70 3.80
C ASP A 77 0.52 -6.08 2.35
N TYR A 78 1.56 -6.34 1.57
CA TYR A 78 1.44 -6.94 0.25
C TYR A 78 1.64 -8.45 0.39
N ASN A 79 0.66 -9.22 -0.07
CA ASN A 79 0.71 -10.66 -0.12
C ASN A 79 0.22 -11.13 -1.48
N GLU A 80 1.15 -11.50 -2.35
CA GLU A 80 0.86 -12.27 -3.55
C GLU A 80 0.38 -13.66 -3.11
N VAL A 81 -0.92 -13.78 -2.88
CA VAL A 81 -1.55 -15.09 -2.71
C VAL A 81 -1.35 -15.81 -4.02
N LYS A 82 -0.40 -16.76 -4.07
CA LYS A 82 -0.38 -17.76 -5.15
C LYS A 82 -1.79 -18.33 -5.20
N LYS A 83 -2.51 -18.16 -6.31
CA LYS A 83 -3.73 -18.91 -6.62
C LYS A 83 -3.37 -20.39 -6.61
N ASN A 84 -3.36 -21.01 -5.44
CA ASN A 84 -3.08 -22.42 -5.22
C ASN A 84 -3.74 -22.75 -3.89
N PHE A 85 -5.04 -23.10 -3.91
CA PHE A 85 -5.62 -24.13 -3.04
C PHE A 85 -7.14 -24.39 -3.20
N LYS A 86 -7.89 -23.69 -4.08
CA LYS A 86 -9.35 -23.89 -4.18
C LYS A 86 -9.97 -23.91 -5.60
N GLU A 87 -9.20 -24.25 -6.64
CA GLU A 87 -9.77 -24.63 -7.96
C GLU A 87 -9.68 -26.14 -8.21
N GLN A 88 -9.74 -26.95 -7.15
CA GLN A 88 -9.70 -28.41 -7.25
C GLN A 88 -10.57 -29.10 -6.20
N PHE A 89 -11.82 -28.66 -6.04
CA PHE A 89 -12.90 -29.46 -5.42
C PHE A 89 -14.21 -29.15 -6.11
#